data_AF-A0A1V1PKS6-F1
#
_entry.id   AF-A0A1V1PKS6-F1
#
_cell.length_a   1.000
_cell.length_b   1.000
_cell.length_c   1.000
_cell.angle_alpha   90.00
_cell.angle_beta   90.00
_cell.angle_gamma   90.00
#
_symmetry.space_group_name_H-M   'P 1'
#
loop_
_entity.id
_entity.type
_entity.pdbx_description
1 polymer ?
#
loop_
_entity_poly.entity_id
_entity_poly.type
_entity_poly.pdbx_seq_one_letter_code
_entity_poly.pdbx_strand_id
1 'polypeptide(L)' 'MALMSATPSPALALTRAFDRLERSSARVVNAANSNDGGDLPSAIVDQIDAKAQARAAMALVRFSDQMTKALLDIARSPR' A
#
# COMPACT_ATOMS: atom_id res chain seq x y z
N MET A 1 6.17 18.77 -22.47
CA MET A 1 5.02 17.98 -22.03
C MET A 1 5.53 16.94 -21.03
N ALA A 2 5.71 17.34 -19.76
CA ALA A 2 6.48 16.60 -18.76
C ALA A 2 5.75 16.58 -17.39
N LEU A 3 4.48 16.13 -17.38
CA LEU A 3 3.73 15.92 -16.13
C LEU A 3 3.85 14.48 -15.58
N MET A 4 4.62 13.60 -16.23
CA MET A 4 4.57 12.16 -16.02
C MET A 4 5.85 11.58 -15.40
N SER A 5 6.35 12.17 -14.29
CA SER A 5 7.47 11.54 -13.56
C SER A 5 7.52 11.73 -12.03
N ALA A 6 6.55 12.40 -11.40
CA ALA A 6 6.68 12.75 -9.98
C ALA A 6 6.05 11.75 -9.00
N THR A 7 5.24 10.81 -9.47
CA THR A 7 4.59 9.81 -8.61
C THR A 7 4.90 8.43 -9.16
N PRO A 8 5.47 7.49 -8.37
CA PRO A 8 5.42 6.08 -8.73
C PRO A 8 3.98 5.73 -9.09
N SER A 9 3.76 5.00 -10.19
CA SER A 9 2.43 4.52 -10.56
C SER A 9 1.72 4.00 -9.29
N PRO A 10 0.45 4.40 -9.02
CA PRO A 10 -0.29 3.95 -7.83
C PRO A 10 -0.23 2.44 -7.64
N ALA A 11 -0.21 1.68 -8.74
CA ALA A 11 -0.01 0.23 -8.73
C ALA A 11 1.36 -0.17 -8.16
N LEU A 12 2.46 0.47 -8.57
CA LEU A 12 3.80 0.21 -8.04
C LEU A 12 3.91 0.56 -6.55
N ALA A 13 3.29 1.67 -6.13
CA ALA A 13 3.25 2.05 -4.72
C ALA A 13 2.48 0.99 -3.90
N LEU A 14 1.37 0.49 -4.44
CA LEU A 14 0.56 -0.56 -3.82
C LEU A 14 1.32 -1.89 -3.72
N THR A 15 1.96 -2.34 -4.80
CA THR A 15 2.78 -3.57 -4.80
C THR A 15 3.86 -3.50 -3.73
N ARG A 16 4.65 -2.43 -3.69
CA ARG A 16 5.72 -2.26 -2.69
C ARG A 16 5.19 -2.26 -1.25
N ALA A 17 4.03 -1.64 -1.02
CA ALA A 17 3.42 -1.61 0.30
C ALA A 17 2.92 -3.00 0.73
N PHE A 18 2.36 -3.80 -0.19
CA PHE A 18 2.00 -5.19 0.09
C PHE A 18 3.22 -6.08 0.30
N ASP A 19 4.27 -5.96 -0.50
CA ASP A 19 5.53 -6.70 -0.30
C ASP A 19 6.15 -6.42 1.08
N ARG A 20 6.02 -5.17 1.56
CA ARG A 20 6.45 -4.81 2.92
C ARG A 20 5.55 -5.43 3.97
N LEU A 21 4.22 -5.36 3.79
CA LEU A 21 3.26 -5.93 4.72
C LEU A 21 3.41 -7.45 4.85
N GLU A 22 3.60 -8.16 3.74
CA GLU A 22 3.85 -9.60 3.71
C GLU A 22 5.09 -9.97 4.53
N ARG A 23 6.23 -9.34 4.23
CA ARG A 23 7.48 -9.58 4.97
C ARG A 23 7.36 -9.28 6.46
N SER A 24 6.72 -8.16 6.83
CA SER A 24 6.51 -7.83 8.25
C SER A 24 5.59 -8.83 8.95
N SER A 25 4.56 -9.34 8.27
CA SER A 25 3.65 -10.35 8.81
C SER A 25 4.36 -11.69 9.01
N ALA A 26 5.21 -12.10 8.06
CA ALA A 26 6.06 -13.28 8.22
C ALA A 26 7.01 -13.15 9.41
N ARG A 27 7.59 -11.96 9.63
CA ARG A 27 8.43 -11.68 10.81
C ARG A 27 7.67 -11.87 12.13
N VAL A 28 6.43 -11.40 12.22
CA VAL A 28 5.59 -11.59 13.42
C VAL A 28 5.35 -13.07 13.70
N VAL A 29 4.99 -13.84 12.66
CA VAL A 29 4.78 -15.29 12.80
C VAL A 29 6.07 -15.99 13.24
N ASN A 30 7.21 -15.63 12.65
CA ASN A 30 8.49 -16.22 13.04
C ASN A 30 8.89 -15.86 14.47
N ALA A 31 8.70 -14.60 14.88
CA ALA A 31 8.99 -14.15 16.25
C ALA A 31 8.09 -14.86 17.28
N ALA A 32 6.80 -15.04 16.98
CA ALA A 32 5.86 -15.74 17.85
C ALA A 32 6.18 -17.24 18.01
N ASN A 33 6.82 -17.86 17.01
CA ASN A 33 7.22 -19.27 17.04
C ASN A 33 8.67 -19.50 17.47
N SER A 34 9.41 -18.44 17.83
CA SER A 34 10.81 -18.55 18.23
C SER A 34 10.93 -19.04 19.67
N ASN A 35 11.62 -20.16 19.89
CA ASN A 35 11.86 -20.72 21.23
C ASN A 35 12.72 -19.80 22.11
N ASP A 36 13.51 -18.91 21.49
CA ASP A 36 14.46 -18.02 22.18
C ASP A 36 13.82 -16.69 22.60
N GLY A 37 12.49 -16.58 22.54
CA GLY A 37 11.76 -15.36 22.87
C GLY A 37 12.03 -14.22 21.87
N GLY A 38 11.94 -14.54 20.57
CA GLY A 38 12.14 -13.56 19.49
C GLY A 38 11.40 -12.25 19.73
N ASP A 39 11.95 -11.13 19.24
CA ASP A 39 11.46 -9.76 19.51
C ASP A 39 10.09 -9.48 18.85
N LEU A 40 9.06 -10.10 19.42
CA LEU A 40 7.69 -10.02 19.00
C LEU A 40 7.13 -8.60 19.13
N PRO A 41 7.40 -7.82 20.21
CA PRO A 41 6.94 -6.43 20.29
C PRO A 41 7.41 -5.58 19.12
N SER A 42 8.70 -5.65 18.76
CA SER A 42 9.24 -4.92 17.61
C SER A 42 8.64 -5.41 16.29
N ALA A 43 8.50 -6.72 16.10
CA ALA A 43 7.87 -7.28 14.91
C ALA A 43 6.41 -6.81 14.72
N ILE A 44 5.65 -6.68 15.81
CA ILE A 44 4.27 -6.17 15.78
C ILE A 44 4.24 -4.69 15.39
N VAL A 45 5.13 -3.85 15.95
CA VAL A 45 5.23 -2.43 15.59
C VAL A 45 5.54 -2.27 14.09
N ASP A 46 6.52 -3.03 13.60
CA ASP A 46 6.87 -3.09 12.18
C ASP A 46 5.69 -3.45 11.27
N GLN A 47 4.86 -4.42 11.72
CA GLN A 47 3.68 -4.85 10.97
C GLN A 47 2.59 -3.77 10.97
N ILE A 48 2.40 -3.06 12.08
CA ILE A 48 1.44 -1.94 12.18
C ILE A 48 1.82 -0.84 11.18
N ASP A 49 3.10 -0.47 11.13
CA ASP A 49 3.60 0.54 10.19
C ASP A 49 3.43 0.10 8.74
N ALA A 50 3.79 -1.15 8.42
CA ALA A 50 3.61 -1.69 7.07
C ALA A 50 2.12 -1.73 6.68
N LYS A 51 1.23 -2.07 7.61
CA LYS A 51 -0.22 -2.06 7.40
C LYS A 51 -0.75 -0.65 7.15
N ALA A 52 -0.24 0.35 7.86
CA ALA A 52 -0.60 1.75 7.64
C ALA A 52 -0.21 2.20 6.22
N GLN A 53 0.99 1.83 5.75
CA GLN A 53 1.43 2.13 4.39
C GLN A 53 0.60 1.41 3.32
N ALA A 54 0.25 0.13 3.52
CA ALA A 54 -0.62 -0.60 2.61
C ALA A 54 -2.01 0.07 2.50
N ARG A 55 -2.57 0.53 3.63
CA ARG A 55 -3.83 1.28 3.64
C ARG A 55 -3.74 2.60 2.87
N ALA A 56 -2.66 3.36 3.06
CA ALA A 56 -2.45 4.60 2.32
C ALA A 56 -2.33 4.35 0.81
N ALA A 57 -1.61 3.31 0.40
CA ALA A 57 -1.48 2.95 -1.01
C ALA A 57 -2.82 2.51 -1.63
N MET A 58 -3.63 1.74 -0.91
CA MET A 58 -4.99 1.39 -1.35
C MET A 58 -5.88 2.62 -1.54
N ALA A 59 -5.80 3.58 -0.62
CA ALA A 59 -6.55 4.84 -0.73
C ALA A 59 -6.14 5.64 -1.98
N LEU A 60 -4.84 5.66 -2.31
CA LEU A 60 -4.33 6.32 -3.51
C LEU A 60 -4.86 5.67 -4.80
N VAL A 61 -4.87 4.34 -4.87
CA VAL A 61 -5.43 3.61 -6.04
C VAL A 61 -6.92 3.91 -6.19
N ARG A 62 -7.69 3.84 -5.10
CA ARG A 62 -9.12 4.15 -5.13
C ARG A 62 -9.40 5.58 -5.59
N PHE A 63 -8.59 6.54 -5.12
CA PHE A 63 -8.69 7.92 -5.58
C PHE A 63 -8.41 8.05 -7.08
N SER A 64 -7.36 7.39 -7.58
CA SER A 64 -7.02 7.36 -9.00
C SER A 64 -8.15 6.79 -9.86
N ASP A 65 -8.80 5.72 -9.40
CA ASP A 65 -9.93 5.10 -10.10
C ASP A 65 -11.14 6.04 -10.15
N GLN A 66 -11.45 6.69 -9.03
CA GLN A 66 -12.55 7.67 -8.94
C GLN A 66 -12.33 8.87 -9.88
N MET A 67 -11.10 9.39 -9.94
CA MET A 67 -10.74 10.49 -10.84
C MET A 67 -10.84 10.07 -12.31
N THR A 68 -10.36 8.87 -12.63
CA THR A 68 -10.45 8.32 -14.00
C THR A 68 -11.91 8.17 -14.42
N LYS A 69 -12.76 7.64 -13.53
CA LYS A 69 -14.19 7.55 -13.77
C LYS A 69 -14.83 8.93 -13.99
N ALA A 70 -14.54 9.91 -13.14
CA ALA A 70 -15.08 11.26 -13.27
C ALA A 70 -14.72 11.90 -14.63
N LEU A 71 -13.49 11.71 -15.10
CA LEU A 71 -13.07 12.20 -16.41
C LEU A 71 -13.82 11.52 -17.56
N LEU A 72 -14.04 10.20 -17.47
CA LEU A 72 -14.83 9.45 -18.46
C LEU A 72 -16.30 9.89 -18.47
N ASP A 73 -16.88 10.16 -17.30
CA ASP A 73 -18.27 10.60 -17.17
C ASP A 73 -18.46 12.00 -17.77
N ILE A 74 -17.48 12.90 -17.61
CA ILE A 74 -17.45 14.23 -18.25
C ILE A 74 -17.39 14.08 -19.78
N ALA A 75 -16.48 13.24 -20.29
CA ALA A 75 -16.32 13.04 -21.73
C ALA A 75 -17.56 12.40 -22.39
N ARG A 76 -18.30 11.54 -21.65
CA ARG A 76 -19.52 10.86 -22.11
C ARG A 76 -20.80 11.67 -21.93
N SER A 77 -20.76 12.74 -21.15
CA SER A 77 -21.87 13.68 -20.98
C SER A 77 -21.55 14.99 -21.70
N PRO A 78 -21.47 15.00 -23.05
CA PRO A 78 -21.28 16.24 -23.77
C PRO A 78 -22.52 17.09 -23.50
N ARG A 79 -22.30 18.24 -22.86
CA ARG A 79 -23.23 19.35 -22.99
C ARG A 79 -23.20 19.85 -24.42
#